data_AF-G4CFZ2-F1
#
_entry.id   AF-G4CFZ2-F1
#
_cell.length_a   1.000
_cell.length_b   1.000
_cell.length_c   1.000
_cell.angle_alpha   90.00
_cell.angle_beta   90.00
_cell.angle_gamma   90.00
#
_symmetry.space_group_name_H-M   'P 1'
#
loop_
_entity.id
_entity.type
_entity.pdbx_description
1 polymer ?
#
loop_
_entity_poly.entity_id
_entity_poly.type
_entity_poly.pdbx_seq_one_letter_code
_entity_poly.pdbx_strand_id
1 'polypeptide(L)'
;MSITMLGENMRFFKVLLTTGCAILLLAGCMDLESRRMRIERGIEFGWDGKSRLERMRAIADEGDPTAQFRVAEAYFDGHFYGEPVEKNLNMAKRYYTLAMNNHHESRWQMDGYRSRAKSRLDEIAKLQDPVYQRRQAQRESRQAAYRNRQHAEQQRRNAALMREVGTKICSGVMNHSYYRVGYIEGFAGRKIKIRLDEGNQVIYELPDKWYVCE
;
A
#
# COMPACT_ATOMS: atom_id res chain seq x y z
N MET A 1 -61.83 -35.07 -48.14
CA MET A 1 -61.36 -33.67 -48.11
C MET A 1 -60.65 -33.47 -46.78
N SER A 2 -59.37 -33.12 -46.85
CA SER A 2 -58.33 -33.48 -45.89
C SER A 2 -58.20 -32.51 -44.71
N ILE A 3 -58.43 -33.00 -43.48
CA ILE A 3 -58.13 -32.29 -42.22
C ILE A 3 -57.10 -33.13 -41.45
N THR A 4 -55.86 -33.17 -41.93
CA THR A 4 -54.75 -33.86 -41.23
C THR A 4 -53.43 -33.07 -41.25
N MET A 5 -53.38 -31.89 -41.87
CA MET A 5 -52.13 -31.13 -42.10
C MET A 5 -51.75 -30.13 -40.98
N LEU A 6 -52.51 -30.03 -39.88
CA LEU A 6 -52.24 -29.04 -38.82
C LEU A 6 -51.43 -29.58 -37.63
N GLY A 7 -51.19 -30.90 -37.54
CA GLY A 7 -50.53 -31.52 -36.38
C GLY A 7 -49.00 -31.45 -36.38
N GLU A 8 -48.36 -31.45 -37.55
CA GLU A 8 -46.89 -31.54 -37.65
C GLU A 8 -46.17 -30.20 -37.46
N ASN A 9 -46.80 -29.09 -37.86
CA ASN A 9 -46.24 -27.74 -37.68
C ASN A 9 -46.13 -27.32 -36.21
N MET A 10 -46.94 -27.92 -35.32
CA MET A 10 -46.94 -27.58 -33.90
C MET A 10 -45.82 -28.27 -33.10
N ARG A 11 -45.22 -29.34 -33.65
CA ARG A 11 -44.07 -30.04 -33.03
C ARG A 11 -42.76 -29.30 -33.31
N PHE A 12 -42.58 -28.76 -34.51
CA PHE A 12 -41.40 -27.97 -34.86
C PHE A 12 -41.29 -26.67 -34.04
N PHE A 13 -42.42 -26.01 -33.76
CA PHE A 13 -42.41 -24.76 -32.99
C PHE A 13 -41.98 -24.95 -31.53
N LYS A 14 -42.32 -26.09 -30.90
CA LYS A 14 -41.89 -26.41 -29.53
C LYS A 14 -40.40 -26.70 -29.44
N VAL A 15 -39.81 -27.34 -30.46
CA VAL A 15 -38.37 -27.63 -30.51
C VAL A 15 -37.55 -26.35 -30.70
N LEU A 16 -38.04 -25.41 -31.52
CA LEU A 16 -37.39 -24.10 -31.70
C LEU A 16 -37.45 -23.23 -30.44
N LEU A 17 -38.55 -23.27 -29.67
CA LEU A 17 -38.67 -22.49 -28.43
C LEU A 17 -37.76 -23.01 -27.31
N THR A 18 -37.61 -24.34 -27.17
CA THR A 18 -36.76 -24.92 -26.11
C THR A 18 -35.28 -24.80 -26.42
N THR A 19 -34.88 -24.93 -27.70
CA THR A 19 -33.48 -24.73 -28.13
C THR A 19 -33.07 -23.26 -28.11
N GLY A 20 -33.96 -22.33 -28.45
CA GLY A 20 -33.71 -20.88 -28.34
C GLY A 20 -33.47 -20.40 -26.91
N CYS A 21 -34.24 -20.90 -25.93
CA CYS A 21 -34.02 -20.60 -24.51
C CYS A 21 -32.68 -21.16 -24.00
N ALA A 22 -32.26 -22.34 -24.45
CA ALA A 22 -30.96 -22.90 -24.07
C ALA A 22 -29.79 -22.05 -24.60
N ILE A 23 -29.88 -21.52 -25.81
CA ILE A 23 -28.83 -20.66 -26.40
C ILE A 23 -28.80 -19.29 -25.71
N LEU A 24 -29.94 -18.70 -25.35
CA LEU A 24 -29.99 -17.44 -24.61
C LEU A 24 -29.49 -17.57 -23.15
N LEU A 25 -29.72 -18.71 -22.50
CA LEU A 25 -29.13 -19.02 -21.21
C LEU A 25 -27.60 -19.22 -21.31
N LEU A 26 -27.11 -19.78 -22.41
CA LEU A 26 -25.67 -19.95 -22.65
C LEU A 26 -24.96 -18.63 -23.02
N ALA A 27 -25.65 -17.69 -23.70
CA ALA A 27 -25.09 -16.38 -24.06
C ALA A 27 -25.08 -15.38 -22.87
N GLY A 28 -25.97 -15.55 -21.89
CA GLY A 28 -26.00 -14.76 -20.65
C GLY A 28 -24.93 -15.18 -19.62
N CYS A 29 -24.40 -16.40 -19.73
CA CYS A 29 -23.29 -16.90 -18.93
C CYS A 29 -21.95 -16.50 -19.57
N MET A 30 -21.71 -15.20 -19.79
CA MET A 30 -20.32 -14.73 -19.84
C MET A 30 -19.69 -15.09 -18.50
N ASP A 31 -18.95 -16.19 -18.51
CA ASP A 31 -18.25 -16.76 -17.39
C ASP A 31 -17.53 -15.67 -16.59
N LEU A 32 -17.85 -15.59 -15.29
CA LEU A 32 -17.26 -14.64 -14.36
C LEU A 32 -15.74 -14.73 -14.37
N GLU A 33 -15.20 -15.94 -14.61
CA GLU A 33 -13.77 -16.19 -14.72
C GLU A 33 -13.16 -15.45 -15.91
N SER A 34 -13.78 -15.52 -17.08
CA SER A 34 -13.35 -14.78 -18.28
C SER A 34 -13.37 -13.26 -18.08
N ARG A 35 -14.41 -12.71 -17.44
CA ARG A 35 -14.46 -11.28 -17.08
C ARG A 35 -13.33 -10.92 -16.12
N ARG A 36 -13.16 -11.69 -15.05
CA ARG A 36 -12.10 -11.50 -14.06
C ARG A 36 -10.72 -11.52 -14.72
N MET A 37 -10.43 -12.52 -15.55
CA MET A 37 -9.15 -12.66 -16.24
C MET A 37 -8.82 -11.47 -17.16
N ARG A 38 -9.81 -10.89 -17.85
CA ARG A 38 -9.59 -9.69 -18.68
C ARG A 38 -9.18 -8.48 -17.84
N ILE A 39 -9.78 -8.31 -16.66
CA ILE A 39 -9.40 -7.26 -15.70
C ILE A 39 -8.00 -7.50 -15.15
N GLU A 40 -7.69 -8.73 -14.73
CA GLU A 40 -6.38 -9.07 -14.15
C GLU A 40 -5.24 -8.88 -15.16
N ARG A 41 -5.48 -9.19 -16.45
CA ARG A 41 -4.53 -8.98 -17.54
C ARG A 41 -4.47 -7.52 -18.01
N GLY A 42 -5.36 -6.66 -17.52
CA GLY A 42 -5.47 -5.27 -17.98
C GLY A 42 -5.92 -5.14 -19.45
N ILE A 43 -6.56 -6.17 -20.01
CA ILE A 43 -7.07 -6.16 -21.39
C ILE A 43 -8.38 -5.36 -21.46
N GLU A 44 -9.15 -5.37 -20.37
CA GLU A 44 -10.38 -4.57 -20.26
C GLU A 44 -10.06 -3.14 -19.84
N PHE A 45 -9.65 -2.34 -20.82
CA PHE A 45 -9.67 -0.88 -20.73
C PHE A 45 -11.13 -0.44 -20.85
N GLY A 46 -11.78 -0.25 -19.70
CA GLY A 46 -13.14 0.24 -19.63
C GLY A 46 -13.21 1.67 -20.17
N TRP A 47 -13.88 1.83 -21.31
CA TRP A 47 -14.27 3.13 -21.87
C TRP A 47 -15.36 3.84 -21.02
N ASP A 48 -15.83 3.19 -19.95
CA ASP A 48 -16.89 3.65 -19.05
C ASP A 48 -16.38 4.50 -17.86
N GLY A 49 -15.06 4.75 -17.79
CA GLY A 49 -14.45 5.57 -16.74
C GLY A 49 -14.35 4.91 -15.37
N LYS A 50 -14.78 3.65 -15.22
CA LYS A 50 -14.68 2.94 -13.94
C LYS A 50 -13.25 2.53 -13.64
N SER A 51 -12.90 2.52 -12.36
CA SER A 51 -11.64 1.96 -11.88
C SER A 51 -11.59 0.45 -12.08
N ARG A 52 -10.37 -0.12 -12.08
CA ARG A 52 -10.20 -1.58 -12.16
C ARG A 52 -10.84 -2.28 -10.96
N LEU A 53 -10.77 -1.64 -9.78
CA LEU A 53 -11.37 -2.13 -8.55
C LEU A 53 -12.89 -2.21 -8.65
N GLU A 54 -13.56 -1.20 -9.21
CA GLU A 54 -15.02 -1.20 -9.35
C GLU A 54 -15.52 -2.31 -10.26
N ARG A 55 -14.82 -2.58 -11.38
CA ARG A 55 -15.15 -3.72 -12.25
C ARG A 55 -14.92 -5.05 -11.54
N MET A 56 -13.82 -5.20 -10.81
CA MET A 56 -13.55 -6.40 -10.02
C MET A 56 -14.60 -6.60 -8.92
N ARG A 57 -15.04 -5.49 -8.29
CA ARG A 57 -16.09 -5.51 -7.29
C ARG A 57 -17.42 -5.98 -7.85
N ALA A 58 -17.80 -5.55 -9.05
CA ALA A 58 -19.00 -6.05 -9.70
C ALA A 58 -18.98 -7.58 -9.84
N ILE A 59 -17.84 -8.14 -10.28
CA ILE A 59 -17.65 -9.60 -10.40
C ILE A 59 -17.68 -10.29 -9.02
N ALA A 60 -17.11 -9.65 -7.99
CA ALA A 60 -17.14 -10.15 -6.62
C ALA A 60 -18.55 -10.17 -6.02
N ASP A 61 -19.34 -9.13 -6.29
CA ASP A 61 -20.74 -9.00 -5.86
C ASP A 61 -21.65 -10.00 -6.61
N GLU A 62 -21.27 -10.42 -7.82
CA GLU A 62 -21.91 -11.52 -8.58
C GLU A 62 -21.54 -12.92 -8.07
N GLY A 63 -20.63 -13.02 -7.09
CA GLY A 63 -20.34 -14.26 -6.39
C GLY A 63 -19.05 -14.96 -6.79
N ASP A 64 -18.23 -14.40 -7.68
CA ASP A 64 -16.93 -14.99 -8.01
C ASP A 64 -16.01 -14.93 -6.78
N PRO A 65 -15.59 -16.08 -6.23
CA PRO A 65 -14.87 -16.09 -4.96
C PRO A 65 -13.42 -15.64 -5.10
N THR A 66 -12.83 -15.72 -6.31
CA THR A 66 -11.50 -15.17 -6.58
C THR A 66 -11.55 -13.64 -6.59
N ALA A 67 -12.54 -13.05 -7.25
CA ALA A 67 -12.77 -11.61 -7.26
C ALA A 67 -13.07 -11.09 -5.86
N GLN A 68 -13.88 -11.79 -5.06
CA GLN A 68 -14.10 -11.46 -3.65
C GLN A 68 -12.78 -11.42 -2.87
N PHE A 69 -11.94 -12.45 -3.01
CA PHE A 69 -10.64 -12.45 -2.37
C PHE A 69 -9.76 -11.27 -2.82
N ARG A 70 -9.70 -10.99 -4.12
CA ARG A 70 -8.91 -9.88 -4.69
C ARG A 70 -9.38 -8.50 -4.24
N VAL A 71 -10.69 -8.29 -4.17
CA VAL A 71 -11.27 -7.04 -3.63
C VAL A 71 -10.97 -6.92 -2.13
N ALA A 72 -10.99 -8.02 -1.39
CA ALA A 72 -10.59 -8.03 0.01
C ALA A 72 -9.11 -7.66 0.20
N GLU A 73 -8.21 -8.20 -0.64
CA GLU A 73 -6.79 -7.81 -0.66
C GLU A 73 -6.64 -6.31 -0.93
N ALA A 74 -7.38 -5.77 -1.91
CA ALA A 74 -7.31 -4.35 -2.26
C ALA A 74 -7.65 -3.43 -1.06
N TYR A 75 -8.74 -3.72 -0.35
CA TYR A 75 -9.13 -2.93 0.83
C TYR A 75 -8.21 -3.15 2.04
N PHE A 76 -7.54 -4.29 2.12
CA PHE A 76 -6.60 -4.60 3.20
C PHE A 76 -5.24 -3.91 2.99
N ASP A 77 -4.66 -4.07 1.80
CA ASP A 77 -3.33 -3.56 1.46
C ASP A 77 -3.35 -2.08 1.06
N GLY A 78 -4.49 -1.55 0.61
CA GLY A 78 -4.66 -0.15 0.21
C GLY A 78 -4.19 0.14 -1.22
N HIS A 79 -4.12 -0.88 -2.07
CA HIS A 79 -3.82 -0.73 -3.49
C HIS A 79 -4.39 -1.88 -4.31
N PHE A 80 -4.61 -1.67 -5.59
CA PHE A 80 -5.05 -2.69 -6.52
C PHE A 80 -4.37 -2.51 -7.88
N TYR A 81 -3.48 -3.44 -8.25
CA TYR A 81 -2.69 -3.33 -9.50
C TYR A 81 -1.94 -2.00 -9.68
N GLY A 82 -1.41 -1.44 -8.59
CA GLY A 82 -0.69 -0.16 -8.60
C GLY A 82 -1.58 1.08 -8.46
N GLU A 83 -2.90 0.93 -8.53
CA GLU A 83 -3.84 2.01 -8.22
C GLU A 83 -4.01 2.12 -6.70
N PRO A 84 -3.91 3.32 -6.09
CA PRO A 84 -4.16 3.48 -4.67
C PRO A 84 -5.63 3.22 -4.34
N VAL A 85 -5.89 2.54 -3.22
CA VAL A 85 -7.23 2.22 -2.73
C VAL A 85 -7.31 2.64 -1.28
N GLU A 86 -8.43 3.27 -0.88
CA GLU A 86 -8.65 3.60 0.52
C GLU A 86 -8.70 2.32 1.37
N LYS A 87 -7.80 2.22 2.35
CA LYS A 87 -7.77 1.08 3.27
C LYS A 87 -9.06 1.02 4.07
N ASN A 88 -9.72 -0.13 4.05
CA ASN A 88 -10.96 -0.35 4.78
C ASN A 88 -11.06 -1.79 5.29
N LEU A 89 -10.66 -2.00 6.54
CA LEU A 89 -10.63 -3.34 7.16
C LEU A 89 -12.01 -3.98 7.28
N ASN A 90 -13.09 -3.18 7.39
CA ASN A 90 -14.45 -3.72 7.45
C ASN A 90 -14.89 -4.26 6.09
N MET A 91 -14.55 -3.55 5.00
CA MET A 91 -14.80 -4.04 3.64
C MET A 91 -13.94 -5.26 3.32
N ALA A 92 -12.67 -5.25 3.71
CA ALA A 92 -11.79 -6.41 3.59
C ALA A 92 -12.37 -7.63 4.32
N LYS A 93 -12.79 -7.46 5.59
CA LYS A 93 -13.44 -8.51 6.38
C LYS A 93 -14.69 -9.06 5.70
N ARG A 94 -15.55 -8.19 5.16
CA ARG A 94 -16.76 -8.58 4.43
C ARG A 94 -16.42 -9.49 3.26
N TYR A 95 -15.52 -9.07 2.37
CA TYR A 95 -15.20 -9.84 1.17
C TYR A 95 -14.37 -11.10 1.45
N TYR A 96 -13.47 -11.11 2.44
CA TYR A 96 -12.82 -12.35 2.88
C TYR A 96 -13.83 -13.37 3.41
N THR A 97 -14.84 -12.90 4.17
CA THR A 97 -15.90 -13.77 4.68
C THR A 97 -16.72 -14.36 3.53
N LEU A 98 -17.07 -13.54 2.52
CA LEU A 98 -17.76 -14.03 1.32
C LEU A 98 -16.91 -15.07 0.57
N ALA A 99 -15.63 -14.78 0.33
CA ALA A 99 -14.71 -15.68 -0.38
C ALA A 99 -14.52 -17.03 0.34
N MET A 100 -14.61 -17.05 1.68
CA MET A 100 -14.54 -18.27 2.48
C MET A 100 -15.83 -19.10 2.47
N ASN A 101 -16.98 -18.45 2.30
CA ASN A 101 -18.30 -19.09 2.38
C ASN A 101 -18.80 -19.55 1.01
N ASN A 102 -18.27 -19.01 -0.08
CA ASN A 102 -18.61 -19.43 -1.43
C ASN A 102 -18.03 -20.82 -1.75
N HIS A 103 -18.79 -21.61 -2.49
CA HIS A 103 -18.35 -22.90 -3.01
C HIS A 103 -17.53 -22.64 -4.29
N HIS A 104 -16.21 -22.83 -4.24
CA HIS A 104 -15.41 -22.73 -5.45
C HIS A 104 -15.54 -24.02 -6.26
N GLU A 105 -15.72 -23.90 -7.57
CA GLU A 105 -15.84 -25.05 -8.47
C GLU A 105 -14.53 -25.86 -8.59
N SER A 106 -13.39 -25.22 -8.30
CA SER A 106 -12.08 -25.89 -8.32
C SER A 106 -11.48 -26.07 -6.92
N ARG A 107 -11.15 -27.32 -6.57
CA ARG A 107 -10.52 -27.70 -5.29
C ARG A 107 -9.18 -26.99 -5.04
N TRP A 108 -8.42 -26.70 -6.09
CA TRP A 108 -7.12 -26.05 -5.97
C TRP A 108 -7.22 -24.55 -5.63
N GLN A 109 -8.27 -23.86 -6.09
CA GLN A 109 -8.54 -22.48 -5.70
C GLN A 109 -9.11 -22.42 -4.26
N MET A 110 -9.87 -23.44 -3.83
CA MET A 110 -10.41 -23.53 -2.46
C MET A 110 -9.31 -23.46 -1.39
N ASP A 111 -8.34 -24.38 -1.42
CA ASP A 111 -7.44 -24.55 -0.28
C ASP A 111 -6.48 -23.36 -0.11
N GLY A 112 -6.01 -22.79 -1.23
CA GLY A 112 -5.15 -21.61 -1.24
C GLY A 112 -5.86 -20.35 -0.77
N TYR A 113 -6.97 -19.98 -1.41
CA TYR A 113 -7.65 -18.72 -1.10
C TYR A 113 -8.36 -18.76 0.25
N ARG A 114 -8.98 -19.88 0.61
CA ARG A 114 -9.68 -20.00 1.91
C ARG A 114 -8.72 -19.94 3.08
N SER A 115 -7.57 -20.61 2.98
CA SER A 115 -6.53 -20.55 4.02
C SER A 115 -5.96 -19.14 4.18
N ARG A 116 -5.65 -18.47 3.05
CA ARG A 116 -5.19 -17.08 3.06
C ARG A 116 -6.25 -16.12 3.60
N ALA A 117 -7.50 -16.26 3.18
CA ALA A 117 -8.62 -15.44 3.67
C ALA A 117 -8.80 -15.60 5.18
N LYS A 118 -8.75 -16.84 5.69
CA LYS A 118 -8.80 -17.11 7.13
C LYS A 118 -7.66 -16.43 7.88
N SER A 119 -6.42 -16.58 7.40
CA SER A 119 -5.26 -15.90 7.99
C SER A 119 -5.42 -14.38 8.02
N ARG A 120 -5.98 -13.79 6.95
CA ARG A 120 -6.24 -12.35 6.87
C ARG A 120 -7.36 -11.91 7.80
N LEU A 121 -8.40 -12.72 8.00
CA LEU A 121 -9.43 -12.44 8.99
C LEU A 121 -8.88 -12.45 10.42
N ASP A 122 -8.00 -13.40 10.75
CA ASP A 122 -7.32 -13.45 12.05
C ASP A 122 -6.42 -12.22 12.25
N GLU A 123 -5.77 -11.75 11.19
CA GLU A 123 -4.97 -10.53 11.20
C GLU A 123 -5.85 -9.28 11.40
N ILE A 124 -6.96 -9.16 10.68
CA ILE A 124 -7.94 -8.08 10.88
C ILE A 124 -8.47 -8.08 12.31
N ALA A 125 -8.80 -9.26 12.86
CA ALA A 125 -9.26 -9.39 14.24
C ALA A 125 -8.21 -8.87 15.24
N LYS A 126 -6.93 -9.19 15.04
CA LYS A 126 -5.83 -8.65 15.85
C LYS A 126 -5.69 -7.13 15.70
N LEU A 127 -5.78 -6.61 14.48
CA LEU A 127 -5.67 -5.16 14.22
C LEU A 127 -6.83 -4.37 14.81
N GLN A 128 -8.02 -4.98 14.91
CA GLN A 128 -9.21 -4.37 15.52
C GLN A 128 -9.27 -4.56 17.05
N ASP A 129 -8.43 -5.42 17.64
CA ASP A 129 -8.40 -5.66 19.08
C ASP A 129 -7.84 -4.42 19.83
N PRO A 130 -8.61 -3.81 20.75
CA PRO A 130 -8.16 -2.62 21.49
C PRO A 130 -6.96 -2.90 22.39
N VAL A 131 -6.78 -4.13 22.89
CA VAL A 131 -5.59 -4.53 23.66
C VAL A 131 -4.36 -4.54 22.77
N TYR A 132 -4.48 -5.09 21.55
CA TYR A 132 -3.38 -5.10 20.58
C TYR A 132 -2.97 -3.67 20.21
N GLN A 133 -3.94 -2.81 19.88
CA GLN A 133 -3.72 -1.41 19.56
C GLN A 133 -3.01 -0.66 20.71
N ARG A 134 -3.45 -0.85 21.96
CA ARG A 134 -2.77 -0.26 23.13
C ARG A 134 -1.32 -0.72 23.26
N ARG A 135 -1.04 -2.01 23.05
CA ARG A 135 0.34 -2.53 23.10
C ARG A 135 1.20 -1.95 22.00
N GLN A 136 0.67 -1.79 20.79
CA GLN A 136 1.39 -1.16 19.68
C GLN A 136 1.70 0.31 19.98
N ALA A 137 0.71 1.07 20.44
CA ALA A 137 0.90 2.47 20.84
C ALA A 137 1.94 2.63 21.96
N GLN A 138 1.96 1.71 22.94
CA GLN A 138 3.00 1.69 23.98
C GLN A 138 4.40 1.42 23.40
N ARG A 139 4.55 0.52 22.42
CA ARG A 139 5.83 0.26 21.76
C ARG A 139 6.32 1.48 20.98
N GLU A 140 5.44 2.11 20.22
CA GLU A 140 5.74 3.32 19.46
C GLU A 140 6.12 4.48 20.38
N SER A 141 5.40 4.67 21.49
CA SER A 141 5.72 5.65 22.53
C SER A 141 7.11 5.40 23.14
N ARG A 142 7.45 4.14 23.47
CA ARG A 142 8.78 3.78 23.97
C ARG A 142 9.88 4.05 22.94
N GLN A 143 9.66 3.73 21.68
CA GLN A 143 10.62 4.01 20.60
C GLN A 143 10.79 5.52 20.37
N ALA A 144 9.70 6.29 20.41
CA ALA A 144 9.75 7.75 20.31
C ALA A 144 10.54 8.35 21.50
N ALA A 145 10.28 7.89 22.72
CA ALA A 145 11.04 8.30 23.89
C ALA A 145 12.54 7.97 23.76
N TYR A 146 12.88 6.80 23.22
CA TYR A 146 14.27 6.43 22.94
C TYR A 146 14.91 7.38 21.94
N ARG A 147 14.27 7.64 20.79
CA ARG A 147 14.76 8.61 19.79
C ARG A 147 14.95 10.00 20.39
N ASN A 148 13.99 10.47 21.18
CA ASN A 148 14.08 11.77 21.84
C ASN A 148 15.27 11.85 22.81
N ARG A 149 15.56 10.77 23.55
CA ARG A 149 16.76 10.69 24.41
C ARG A 149 18.04 10.77 23.58
N GLN A 150 18.12 10.02 22.48
CA GLN A 150 19.28 10.06 21.58
C GLN A 150 19.49 11.46 20.99
N HIS A 151 18.42 12.13 20.54
CA HIS A 151 18.49 13.51 20.06
C HIS A 151 18.92 14.49 21.16
N ALA A 152 18.39 14.36 22.38
CA ALA A 152 18.76 15.21 23.50
C ALA A 152 20.24 15.01 23.92
N GLU A 153 20.72 13.77 23.94
CA GLU A 153 22.13 13.45 24.18
C GLU A 153 23.03 14.04 23.08
N GLN A 154 22.63 13.92 21.81
CA GLN A 154 23.36 14.51 20.71
C GLN A 154 23.44 16.04 20.84
N GLN A 155 22.33 16.69 21.19
CA GLN A 155 22.30 18.13 21.44
C GLN A 155 23.21 18.53 22.62
N ARG A 156 23.23 17.74 23.70
CA ARG A 156 24.15 17.97 24.84
C ARG A 156 25.62 17.85 24.43
N ARG A 157 25.98 16.84 23.63
CA ARG A 157 27.35 16.66 23.10
C ARG A 157 27.73 17.83 22.21
N ASN A 158 26.86 18.22 21.28
CA ASN A 158 27.06 19.37 20.40
C ASN A 158 27.26 20.66 21.21
N ALA A 159 26.46 20.88 22.26
CA ALA A 159 26.57 22.05 23.13
C ALA A 159 27.84 22.03 24.00
N ALA A 160 28.32 20.86 24.42
CA ALA A 160 29.61 20.72 25.11
C ALA A 160 30.76 21.06 24.16
N LEU A 161 30.74 20.54 22.94
CA LEU A 161 31.74 20.81 21.92
C LEU A 161 31.78 22.30 21.52
N MET A 162 30.61 22.96 21.40
CA MET A 162 30.54 24.43 21.20
C MET A 162 31.27 25.22 22.29
N ARG A 163 31.19 24.77 23.54
CA ARG A 163 31.86 25.43 24.66
C ARG A 163 33.37 25.23 24.63
N GLU A 164 33.85 24.10 24.11
CA GLU A 164 35.28 23.76 24.02
C GLU A 164 35.96 24.43 22.83
N VAL A 165 35.35 24.37 21.64
CA VAL A 165 35.94 24.93 20.40
C VAL A 165 35.81 26.47 20.34
N GLY A 166 34.93 27.05 21.15
CA GLY A 166 34.59 28.47 21.09
C GLY A 166 33.71 28.81 19.89
N THR A 167 33.15 30.02 19.87
CA THR A 167 32.20 30.45 18.83
C THR A 167 32.86 31.01 17.58
N LYS A 168 34.16 31.31 17.63
CA LYS A 168 34.91 32.00 16.56
C LYS A 168 36.13 31.17 16.19
N ILE A 169 36.18 30.73 14.94
CA ILE A 169 37.29 29.95 14.40
C ILE A 169 37.99 30.77 13.33
N CYS A 170 39.32 30.75 13.33
CA CYS A 170 40.12 31.27 12.23
C CYS A 170 40.73 30.13 11.43
N SER A 171 40.45 30.06 10.13
CA SER A 171 41.20 29.17 9.23
C SER A 171 42.29 29.99 8.53
N GLY A 172 43.56 29.65 8.77
CA GLY A 172 44.70 30.15 8.02
C GLY A 172 45.31 29.05 7.17
N VAL A 173 45.66 29.35 5.91
CA VAL A 173 46.55 28.49 5.11
C VAL A 173 47.97 28.92 5.49
N MET A 174 48.83 28.00 5.94
CA MET A 174 50.17 28.30 6.49
C MET A 174 51.08 29.17 5.60
N ASN A 175 50.71 29.39 4.33
CA ASN A 175 51.52 30.15 3.36
C ASN A 175 50.94 31.51 2.95
N HIS A 176 49.74 31.93 3.38
CA HIS A 176 49.15 33.22 2.97
C HIS A 176 48.45 33.94 4.15
N SER A 177 48.69 35.24 4.28
CA SER A 177 48.36 36.15 5.40
C SER A 177 46.86 36.41 5.66
N TYR A 178 45.95 35.62 5.08
CA TYR A 178 44.51 35.83 5.21
C TYR A 178 43.87 34.76 6.09
N TYR A 179 43.53 35.12 7.32
CA TYR A 179 42.65 34.34 8.18
C TYR A 179 41.20 34.62 7.81
N ARG A 180 40.43 33.59 7.47
CA ARG A 180 38.97 33.73 7.40
C ARG A 180 38.39 33.46 8.77
N VAL A 181 37.61 34.43 9.26
CA VAL A 181 36.84 34.31 10.49
C VAL A 181 35.46 33.73 10.15
N GLY A 182 35.01 32.78 10.95
CA GLY A 182 33.66 32.24 10.85
C GLY A 182 33.09 31.84 12.20
N TYR A 183 31.76 31.77 12.25
CA TYR A 183 30.99 31.33 13.40
C TYR A 183 30.48 29.92 13.21
N ILE A 184 30.60 29.09 14.24
CA ILE A 184 29.96 27.78 14.22
C ILE A 184 28.44 27.97 14.31
N GLU A 185 27.70 27.46 13.33
CA GLU A 185 26.23 27.46 13.34
C GLU A 185 25.66 26.16 13.94
N GLY A 186 26.41 25.07 13.89
CA GLY A 186 25.98 23.80 14.45
C GLY A 186 26.81 22.60 14.00
N PHE A 187 26.39 21.43 14.46
CA PHE A 187 27.04 20.16 14.18
C PHE A 187 26.06 19.17 13.53
N ALA A 188 26.56 18.42 12.56
CA ALA A 188 25.85 17.32 11.91
C ALA A 188 26.74 16.08 11.93
N GLY A 189 26.61 15.26 12.97
CA GLY A 189 27.50 14.11 13.19
C GLY A 189 28.94 14.54 13.46
N ARG A 190 29.90 14.07 12.65
CA ARG A 190 31.32 14.49 12.70
C ARG A 190 31.62 15.73 11.84
N LYS A 191 30.60 16.49 11.44
CA LYS A 191 30.76 17.69 10.61
C LYS A 191 30.39 18.95 11.37
N ILE A 192 31.15 20.02 11.18
CA ILE A 192 30.86 21.36 11.69
C ILE A 192 30.33 22.21 10.55
N LYS A 193 29.22 22.91 10.78
CA LYS A 193 28.71 23.94 9.89
C LYS A 193 29.23 25.29 10.36
N ILE A 194 30.02 25.96 9.53
CA ILE A 194 30.59 27.28 9.82
C ILE A 194 29.98 28.29 8.85
N ARG A 195 29.46 29.39 9.37
CA ARG A 195 29.09 30.57 8.59
C ARG A 195 30.24 31.57 8.63
N LEU A 196 30.79 31.86 7.47
CA LEU A 196 31.80 32.89 7.28
C LEU A 196 31.15 34.28 7.34
N ASP A 197 31.94 35.30 7.69
CA ASP A 197 31.47 36.69 7.79
C ASP A 197 30.86 37.22 6.47
N GLU A 198 31.26 36.66 5.34
CA GLU A 198 30.75 36.95 3.99
C GLU A 198 29.35 36.31 3.72
N GLY A 199 28.75 35.64 4.70
CA GLY A 199 27.45 34.96 4.58
C GLY A 199 27.51 33.55 3.97
N ASN A 200 28.68 33.14 3.48
CA ASN A 200 28.89 31.79 2.93
C ASN A 200 28.88 30.73 4.04
N GLN A 201 28.19 29.60 3.80
CA GLN A 201 28.19 28.44 4.71
C GLN A 201 29.12 27.35 4.17
N VAL A 202 29.99 26.84 5.03
CA VAL A 202 30.90 25.74 4.70
C VAL A 202 30.74 24.62 5.73
N ILE A 203 30.68 23.38 5.24
CA ILE A 203 30.60 22.19 6.08
C ILE A 203 31.97 21.52 6.08
N TYR A 204 32.61 21.48 7.24
CA TYR A 204 33.89 20.80 7.43
C TYR A 204 33.67 19.46 8.10
N GLU A 205 34.40 18.42 7.70
CA GLU A 205 34.62 17.28 8.60
C GLU A 205 35.54 17.73 9.72
N LEU A 206 35.24 17.36 10.98
CA LEU A 206 36.06 17.69 12.14
C LEU A 206 37.53 17.28 11.89
N PRO A 207 38.46 18.22 11.60
CA PRO A 207 39.87 17.95 11.54
C PRO A 207 40.41 17.69 12.96
N ASP A 208 41.56 16.99 13.03
CA ASP A 208 42.19 16.60 14.30
C ASP A 208 42.72 17.79 15.12
N LYS A 209 42.86 18.99 14.52
CA LYS A 209 43.36 20.20 15.19
C LYS A 209 42.61 21.45 14.72
N TRP A 210 42.25 22.30 15.68
CA TRP A 210 41.67 23.63 15.46
C TRP A 210 42.51 24.70 16.16
N TYR A 211 42.42 25.93 15.66
CA TYR A 211 42.94 27.13 16.32
C TYR A 211 41.77 28.03 16.68
N VAL A 212 41.57 28.27 17.97
CA VAL A 212 40.62 29.27 18.47
C VAL A 212 41.31 30.62 18.35
N CYS A 213 40.66 31.59 17.71
CA CYS A 213 41.14 32.97 17.73
C CYS A 213 40.71 33.63 19.03
N GLU A 214 41.67 34.06 19.85
CA GLU A 214 41.43 35.02 20.92
C GLU A 214 41.07 36.41 20.36
#